data_AF-A0A8B2Z4M5-F1
#
_entry.id   AF-A0A8B2Z4M5-F1
#
_cell.length_a   1.000
_cell.length_b   1.000
_cell.length_c   1.000
_cell.angle_alpha   90.00
_cell.angle_beta   90.00
_cell.angle_gamma   90.00
#
_symmetry.space_group_name_H-M   'P 1'
#
loop_
_entity.id
_entity.type
_entity.pdbx_description
1 polymer ?
#
loop_
_entity_poly.entity_id
_entity_poly.type
_entity_poly.pdbx_seq_one_letter_code
_entity_poly.pdbx_strand_id
1 'polypeptide(L)'
;MSGVSGRRNQKRVLPAHPNCRCALSAYWKDDKDNTLTTDVNIIRKCLDKYHADFLKATGIDISKSIENGTFSDASNPYNDVKAKFINYLLEQKGYNQLPKQVKEYGGVKIYRGIHQSADGNLSTNDVDKELKKGKLYISGAKSSARGRGVYFSELKLQARMYARKGENGKVFEYGLSSDAKTITFEEANKLLRKVGLTQLKKNTEDSNVDIIAIVSGFDIIRFGVTINVLNRGVIEWKKGTETRDFV
;
A
#
# COMPACT_ATOMS: atom_id res chain seq x y z
N MET A 1 -6.49 -57.30 -20.87
CA MET A 1 -5.51 -56.84 -21.87
C MET A 1 -6.07 -55.60 -22.55
N SER A 2 -5.27 -54.52 -22.57
CA SER A 2 -5.24 -53.40 -23.54
C SER A 2 -6.58 -52.72 -23.89
N GLY A 3 -6.83 -51.43 -23.65
CA GLY A 3 -5.94 -50.26 -23.74
C GLY A 3 -6.40 -49.34 -24.88
N VAL A 4 -6.13 -48.03 -24.75
CA VAL A 4 -6.32 -46.91 -25.73
C VAL A 4 -7.73 -46.28 -25.69
N SER A 5 -7.98 -45.20 -24.93
CA SER A 5 -7.51 -43.80 -25.00
C SER A 5 -8.02 -43.01 -26.22
N GLY A 6 -9.12 -42.26 -26.02
CA GLY A 6 -9.54 -41.17 -26.91
C GLY A 6 -9.46 -39.84 -26.17
N ARG A 7 -8.28 -39.21 -26.15
CA ARG A 7 -8.13 -37.81 -25.70
C ARG A 7 -8.79 -36.89 -26.73
N ARG A 8 -9.94 -36.29 -26.39
CA ARG A 8 -10.36 -35.06 -27.07
C ARG A 8 -9.39 -33.95 -26.66
N ASN A 9 -8.65 -33.44 -27.64
CA ASN A 9 -7.96 -32.16 -27.57
C ASN A 9 -8.96 -31.05 -27.24
N GLN A 10 -9.15 -30.74 -25.96
CA GLN A 10 -9.63 -29.42 -25.58
C GLN A 10 -8.45 -28.46 -25.76
N LYS A 11 -8.46 -27.75 -26.90
CA LYS A 11 -7.72 -26.49 -27.04
C LYS A 11 -8.03 -25.64 -25.81
N ARG A 12 -7.02 -25.37 -24.98
CA ARG A 12 -7.09 -24.32 -23.97
C ARG A 12 -7.35 -23.02 -24.70
N VAL A 13 -8.60 -22.59 -24.72
CA VAL A 13 -8.96 -21.22 -25.11
C VAL A 13 -8.43 -20.34 -23.99
N LEU A 14 -7.32 -19.65 -24.26
CA LEU A 14 -6.85 -18.56 -23.41
C LEU A 14 -7.95 -17.48 -23.41
N PRO A 15 -8.39 -16.98 -22.24
CA PRO A 15 -9.35 -15.90 -22.21
C PRO A 15 -8.73 -14.62 -22.79
N ALA A 16 -9.53 -13.93 -23.59
CA ALA A 16 -9.07 -13.12 -24.70
C ALA A 16 -8.73 -11.65 -24.36
N HIS A 17 -8.24 -11.25 -23.18
CA HIS A 17 -7.99 -9.81 -22.94
C HIS A 17 -6.78 -9.56 -22.00
N PRO A 18 -5.84 -8.66 -22.36
CA PRO A 18 -4.79 -8.22 -21.44
C PRO A 18 -5.44 -7.35 -20.34
N ASN A 19 -5.21 -7.68 -19.05
CA ASN A 19 -5.78 -7.08 -17.82
C ASN A 19 -7.05 -7.68 -17.20
N CYS A 20 -7.41 -8.95 -17.44
CA CYS A 20 -8.44 -9.58 -16.62
C CYS A 20 -7.91 -9.93 -15.21
N ARG A 21 -8.39 -9.21 -14.17
CA ARG A 21 -8.03 -9.34 -12.74
C ARG A 21 -8.63 -10.56 -12.02
N CYS A 22 -9.34 -11.44 -12.72
CA CYS A 22 -10.12 -12.52 -12.10
C CYS A 22 -9.31 -13.78 -11.77
N ALA A 23 -8.07 -13.91 -12.26
CA ALA A 23 -7.25 -15.11 -12.06
C ALA A 23 -6.25 -15.02 -10.88
N LEU A 24 -6.00 -13.82 -10.34
CA LEU A 24 -4.99 -13.62 -9.29
C LEU A 24 -5.53 -13.81 -7.87
N SER A 25 -6.85 -13.76 -7.67
CA SER A 25 -7.49 -13.89 -6.35
C SER A 25 -7.89 -15.32 -5.96
N ALA A 26 -7.79 -16.29 -6.88
CA ALA A 26 -8.24 -17.67 -6.67
C ALA A 26 -7.15 -18.62 -6.16
N TYR A 27 -5.89 -18.19 -6.18
CA TYR A 27 -4.79 -18.85 -5.48
C TYR A 27 -4.46 -17.96 -4.27
N TRP A 28 -3.95 -18.51 -3.18
CA TRP A 28 -3.42 -17.76 -2.02
C TRP A 28 -4.44 -17.38 -0.94
N LYS A 29 -4.98 -18.40 -0.25
CA LYS A 29 -5.29 -18.31 1.18
C LYS A 29 -4.48 -19.36 1.93
N ASP A 30 -3.18 -19.11 2.09
CA ASP A 30 -2.46 -19.73 3.20
C ASP A 30 -2.65 -18.81 4.41
N ASP A 31 -3.56 -19.16 5.31
CA ASP A 31 -3.91 -18.38 6.50
C ASP A 31 -2.70 -18.10 7.43
N LYS A 32 -1.56 -18.76 7.21
CA LYS A 32 -0.30 -18.52 7.94
C LYS A 32 0.47 -17.29 7.46
N ASP A 33 0.32 -16.89 6.20
CA ASP A 33 1.07 -15.76 5.63
C ASP A 33 0.49 -14.40 6.03
N ASN A 34 -0.73 -14.33 6.57
CA ASN A 34 -1.35 -13.09 7.07
C ASN A 34 -1.16 -12.86 8.58
N THR A 35 -0.28 -13.64 9.22
CA THR A 35 -0.03 -13.52 10.65
C THR A 35 0.88 -12.33 10.96
N LEU A 36 0.49 -11.52 11.94
CA LEU A 36 1.34 -10.46 12.48
C LEU A 36 2.62 -11.08 13.08
N THR A 37 3.80 -10.63 12.63
CA THR A 37 5.08 -11.16 13.12
C THR A 37 6.19 -10.11 13.13
N THR A 38 7.14 -10.27 14.04
CA THR A 38 8.43 -9.54 14.05
C THR A 38 9.63 -10.49 13.97
N ASP A 39 9.39 -11.79 13.77
CA ASP A 39 10.43 -12.80 13.60
C ASP A 39 11.10 -12.61 12.23
N VAL A 40 12.37 -12.23 12.26
CA VAL A 40 13.18 -11.94 11.07
C VAL A 40 13.28 -13.14 10.13
N ASN A 41 13.33 -14.37 10.65
CA ASN A 41 13.43 -15.56 9.82
C ASN A 41 12.12 -15.87 9.11
N ILE A 42 10.98 -15.64 9.78
CA ILE A 42 9.65 -15.75 9.14
C ILE A 42 9.53 -14.67 8.06
N ILE A 43 9.85 -13.41 8.39
CA ILE A 43 9.75 -12.30 7.44
C ILE A 43 10.62 -12.54 6.20
N ARG A 44 11.87 -13.02 6.37
CA ARG A 44 12.75 -13.38 5.25
C ARG A 44 12.14 -14.44 4.35
N LYS A 45 11.64 -15.54 4.93
CA LYS A 45 10.99 -16.61 4.16
C LYS A 45 9.78 -16.11 3.37
N CYS A 46 8.94 -15.27 3.99
CA CYS A 46 7.81 -14.67 3.30
C CYS A 46 8.26 -13.73 2.17
N LEU A 47 9.30 -12.92 2.40
CA LEU A 47 9.83 -12.02 1.39
C LEU A 47 10.42 -12.78 0.20
N ASP A 48 11.18 -13.85 0.44
CA ASP A 48 11.74 -14.72 -0.61
C ASP A 48 10.62 -15.34 -1.46
N LYS A 49 9.55 -15.82 -0.81
CA LYS A 49 8.35 -16.32 -1.49
C LYS A 49 7.72 -15.23 -2.37
N TYR A 50 7.47 -14.04 -1.81
CA TYR A 50 6.89 -12.94 -2.58
C TYR A 50 7.76 -12.47 -3.74
N HIS A 51 9.09 -12.45 -3.58
CA HIS A 51 10.02 -12.15 -4.68
C HIS A 51 9.92 -13.20 -5.80
N ALA A 52 9.95 -14.49 -5.44
CA ALA A 52 9.85 -15.59 -6.40
C ALA A 52 8.51 -15.59 -7.16
N ASP A 53 7.41 -15.39 -6.43
CA ASP A 53 6.07 -15.35 -7.01
C ASP A 53 5.88 -14.11 -7.90
N PHE A 54 6.39 -12.95 -7.49
CA PHE A 54 6.35 -11.73 -8.30
C PHE A 54 7.19 -11.86 -9.57
N LEU A 55 8.38 -12.44 -9.47
CA LEU A 55 9.23 -12.75 -10.63
C LEU A 55 8.51 -13.69 -11.60
N LYS A 56 7.88 -14.75 -11.09
CA LYS A 56 7.11 -15.69 -11.92
C LYS A 56 5.93 -15.02 -12.61
N ALA A 57 5.24 -14.10 -11.92
CA ALA A 57 4.05 -13.44 -12.44
C ALA A 57 4.37 -12.31 -13.45
N THR A 58 5.51 -11.64 -13.30
CA THR A 58 5.80 -10.39 -14.03
C THR A 58 7.07 -10.42 -14.87
N GLY A 59 7.95 -11.41 -14.66
CA GLY A 59 9.30 -11.44 -15.23
C GLY A 59 10.29 -10.45 -14.57
N ILE A 60 9.88 -9.75 -13.50
CA ILE A 60 10.71 -8.74 -12.84
C ILE A 60 11.37 -9.30 -11.59
N ASP A 61 12.70 -9.25 -11.54
CA ASP A 61 13.51 -9.64 -10.39
C ASP A 61 13.71 -8.44 -9.45
N ILE A 62 13.11 -8.51 -8.26
CA ILE A 62 13.15 -7.43 -7.26
C ILE A 62 14.57 -7.18 -6.79
N SER A 63 15.32 -8.22 -6.43
CA SER A 63 16.68 -8.09 -5.90
C SER A 63 17.60 -7.42 -6.93
N LYS A 64 17.55 -7.87 -8.18
CA LYS A 64 18.31 -7.23 -9.28
C LYS A 64 17.89 -5.78 -9.52
N SER A 65 16.58 -5.47 -9.44
CA SER A 65 16.11 -4.10 -9.61
C SER A 65 16.62 -3.16 -8.51
N ILE A 66 16.75 -3.65 -7.28
CA ILE A 66 17.32 -2.88 -6.15
C ILE A 66 18.83 -2.69 -6.37
N GLU A 67 19.55 -3.76 -6.70
CA GLU A 67 21.00 -3.72 -6.97
C GLU A 67 21.35 -2.75 -8.11
N ASN A 68 20.57 -2.78 -9.19
CA ASN A 68 20.76 -1.92 -10.35
C ASN A 68 20.20 -0.50 -10.17
N GLY A 69 19.53 -0.22 -9.03
CA GLY A 69 18.94 1.09 -8.73
C GLY A 69 17.73 1.46 -9.59
N THR A 70 17.07 0.49 -10.23
CA THR A 70 15.87 0.67 -11.06
C THR A 70 14.57 0.34 -10.32
N PHE A 71 14.68 -0.07 -9.05
CA PHE A 71 13.52 -0.42 -8.24
C PHE A 71 12.56 0.75 -8.02
N SER A 72 13.11 1.96 -7.85
CA SER A 72 12.34 3.19 -7.67
C SER A 72 12.68 4.18 -8.79
N ASP A 73 11.65 4.82 -9.35
CA ASP A 73 11.78 5.85 -10.38
C ASP A 73 10.95 7.08 -9.99
N ALA A 74 11.64 8.19 -9.74
CA ALA A 74 11.02 9.45 -9.35
C ALA A 74 10.29 10.17 -10.49
N SER A 75 10.57 9.82 -11.74
CA SER A 75 9.89 10.37 -12.92
C SER A 75 8.58 9.63 -13.21
N ASN A 76 8.46 8.38 -12.76
CA ASN A 76 7.22 7.59 -12.86
C ASN A 76 6.83 6.97 -11.50
N PRO A 77 6.61 7.81 -10.47
CA PRO A 77 6.65 7.41 -9.07
C PRO A 77 5.48 6.50 -8.63
N TYR A 78 4.44 6.38 -9.45
CA TYR A 78 3.26 5.55 -9.18
C TYR A 78 3.21 4.24 -9.99
N ASN A 79 4.14 4.03 -10.93
CA ASN A 79 4.14 2.86 -11.82
C ASN A 79 5.54 2.26 -12.04
N ASP A 80 6.50 2.64 -11.20
CA ASP A 80 7.82 2.00 -11.13
C ASP A 80 7.74 0.58 -10.54
N VAL A 81 8.88 -0.12 -10.49
CA VAL A 81 8.92 -1.52 -10.03
C VAL A 81 8.45 -1.63 -8.57
N LYS A 82 8.86 -0.70 -7.70
CA LYS A 82 8.47 -0.67 -6.30
C LYS A 82 6.96 -0.49 -6.13
N ALA A 83 6.33 0.45 -6.85
CA ALA A 83 4.89 0.65 -6.79
C ALA A 83 4.14 -0.61 -7.21
N LYS A 84 4.59 -1.28 -8.28
CA LYS A 84 4.01 -2.55 -8.73
C LYS A 84 4.15 -3.65 -7.68
N PHE A 85 5.33 -3.77 -7.06
CA PHE A 85 5.57 -4.78 -6.04
C PHE A 85 4.76 -4.52 -4.76
N ILE A 86 4.66 -3.27 -4.31
CA ILE A 86 3.82 -2.92 -3.15
C ILE A 86 2.35 -3.22 -3.43
N ASN A 87 1.83 -2.81 -4.58
CA ASN A 87 0.44 -3.14 -4.93
C ASN A 87 0.20 -4.65 -4.96
N TYR A 88 1.16 -5.43 -5.47
CA TYR A 88 1.12 -6.89 -5.39
C TYR A 88 1.07 -7.38 -3.93
N LEU A 89 1.94 -6.89 -3.05
CA LEU A 89 1.93 -7.28 -1.63
C LEU A 89 0.62 -6.91 -0.93
N LEU A 90 0.07 -5.72 -1.20
CA LEU A 90 -1.21 -5.29 -0.65
C LEU A 90 -2.36 -6.21 -1.11
N GLU A 91 -2.35 -6.64 -2.36
CA GLU A 91 -3.32 -7.61 -2.88
C GLU A 91 -3.16 -8.97 -2.18
N GLN A 92 -1.94 -9.48 -2.03
CA GLN A 92 -1.67 -10.76 -1.34
C GLN A 92 -2.11 -10.73 0.14
N LYS A 93 -1.97 -9.58 0.81
CA LYS A 93 -2.38 -9.39 2.21
C LYS A 93 -3.86 -9.03 2.38
N GLY A 94 -4.61 -8.83 1.29
CA GLY A 94 -6.01 -8.39 1.37
C GLY A 94 -6.19 -6.95 1.85
N TYR A 95 -5.17 -6.10 1.71
CA TYR A 95 -5.16 -4.69 2.12
C TYR A 95 -5.88 -3.76 1.12
N ASN A 96 -6.51 -4.35 0.11
CA ASN A 96 -7.28 -3.65 -0.94
C ASN A 96 -8.72 -3.30 -0.52
N GLN A 97 -9.10 -3.62 0.72
CA GLN A 97 -10.42 -3.29 1.28
C GLN A 97 -10.67 -1.77 1.27
N LEU A 98 -11.95 -1.41 1.16
CA LEU A 98 -12.39 -0.02 1.25
C LEU A 98 -12.46 0.43 2.72
N PRO A 99 -12.28 1.73 3.00
CA PRO A 99 -12.55 2.29 4.31
C PRO A 99 -13.98 2.00 4.77
N LYS A 100 -14.16 1.77 6.07
CA LYS A 100 -15.47 1.47 6.67
C LYS A 100 -16.22 2.76 6.99
N GLN A 101 -17.47 2.83 6.59
CA GLN A 101 -18.35 3.91 7.04
C GLN A 101 -18.88 3.57 8.44
N VAL A 102 -18.71 4.48 9.41
CA VAL A 102 -19.06 4.25 10.82
C VAL A 102 -19.91 5.39 11.38
N LYS A 103 -20.63 5.11 12.48
CA LYS A 103 -21.32 6.16 13.26
C LYS A 103 -20.33 6.88 14.18
N GLU A 104 -19.52 6.11 14.90
CA GLU A 104 -18.43 6.56 15.76
C GLU A 104 -17.14 5.86 15.34
N TYR A 105 -16.00 6.55 15.51
CA TYR A 105 -14.71 5.95 15.25
C TYR A 105 -14.39 4.92 16.33
N GLY A 106 -13.94 3.74 15.93
CA GLY A 106 -13.57 2.67 16.86
C GLY A 106 -12.27 2.97 17.61
N GLY A 107 -11.34 3.65 16.94
CA GLY A 107 -10.04 4.05 17.50
C GLY A 107 -9.78 5.55 17.38
N VAL A 108 -8.54 5.89 17.01
CA VAL A 108 -8.07 7.28 17.04
C VAL A 108 -8.59 8.09 15.86
N LYS A 109 -8.91 9.36 16.13
CA LYS A 109 -9.24 10.35 15.10
C LYS A 109 -7.96 10.83 14.41
N ILE A 110 -8.01 10.93 13.08
CA ILE A 110 -6.90 11.33 12.23
C ILE A 110 -7.37 12.31 11.14
N TYR A 111 -6.41 13.03 10.57
CA TYR A 111 -6.65 14.11 9.63
C TYR A 111 -5.78 13.95 8.38
N ARG A 112 -6.34 14.27 7.21
CA ARG A 112 -5.59 14.33 5.95
C ARG A 112 -5.74 15.70 5.33
N GLY A 113 -4.61 16.36 5.10
CA GLY A 113 -4.55 17.54 4.25
C GLY A 113 -4.43 17.13 2.80
N ILE A 114 -5.29 17.67 1.95
CA ILE A 114 -5.28 17.42 0.50
C ILE A 114 -5.33 18.78 -0.18
N HIS A 115 -4.56 18.98 -1.23
CA HIS A 115 -4.70 20.11 -2.13
C HIS A 115 -4.95 19.59 -3.55
N GLN A 116 -5.42 20.46 -4.44
CA GLN A 116 -5.65 20.11 -5.83
C GLN A 116 -4.35 19.63 -6.49
N SER A 117 -4.46 18.73 -7.47
CA SER A 117 -3.31 18.32 -8.27
C SER A 117 -2.75 19.50 -9.06
N ALA A 118 -1.44 19.48 -9.32
CA ALA A 118 -0.76 20.58 -10.00
C ALA A 118 -1.27 20.83 -11.43
N ASP A 119 -1.83 19.80 -12.08
CA ASP A 119 -2.45 19.87 -13.40
C ASP A 119 -3.93 20.28 -13.36
N GLY A 120 -4.48 20.52 -12.16
CA GLY A 120 -5.87 20.93 -11.94
C GLY A 120 -6.91 19.82 -12.10
N ASN A 121 -6.54 18.62 -12.58
CA ASN A 121 -7.46 17.57 -13.00
C ASN A 121 -8.13 16.81 -11.84
N LEU A 122 -7.55 16.83 -10.64
CA LEU A 122 -8.09 16.16 -9.46
C LEU A 122 -8.35 17.18 -8.36
N SER A 123 -9.64 17.43 -8.09
CA SER A 123 -10.05 18.25 -6.95
C SER A 123 -9.80 17.53 -5.63
N THR A 124 -9.75 18.29 -4.54
CA THR A 124 -9.65 17.72 -3.19
C THR A 124 -10.79 16.76 -2.85
N ASN A 125 -12.00 17.03 -3.37
CA ASN A 125 -13.17 16.16 -3.20
C ASN A 125 -13.05 14.86 -4.01
N ASP A 126 -12.45 14.90 -5.20
CA ASP A 126 -12.22 13.70 -6.00
C ASP A 126 -11.24 12.77 -5.31
N VAL A 127 -10.16 13.31 -4.74
CA VAL A 127 -9.17 12.53 -3.98
C VAL A 127 -9.80 11.89 -2.74
N ASP A 128 -10.66 12.61 -2.00
CA ASP A 128 -11.40 12.04 -0.86
C ASP A 128 -12.37 10.93 -1.29
N LYS A 129 -13.09 11.15 -2.40
CA LYS A 129 -14.01 10.15 -2.96
C LYS A 129 -13.26 8.88 -3.39
N GLU A 130 -12.13 9.01 -4.06
CA GLU A 130 -11.27 7.88 -4.45
C GLU A 130 -10.74 7.11 -3.23
N LEU A 131 -10.34 7.81 -2.16
CA LEU A 131 -9.95 7.15 -0.92
C LEU A 131 -11.10 6.30 -0.36
N LYS A 132 -12.31 6.87 -0.26
CA LYS A 132 -13.47 6.21 0.36
C LYS A 132 -14.08 5.09 -0.48
N LYS A 133 -14.09 5.23 -1.80
CA LYS A 133 -14.90 4.39 -2.70
C LYS A 133 -14.17 3.90 -3.95
N GLY A 134 -13.02 4.47 -4.26
CA GLY A 134 -12.28 4.22 -5.49
C GLY A 134 -11.02 3.38 -5.29
N LYS A 135 -10.02 3.59 -6.15
CA LYS A 135 -8.77 2.83 -6.11
C LYS A 135 -7.82 3.37 -5.04
N LEU A 136 -7.03 2.47 -4.44
CA LEU A 136 -5.97 2.87 -3.52
C LEU A 136 -4.80 3.44 -4.31
N TYR A 137 -4.51 4.72 -4.12
CA TYR A 137 -3.27 5.34 -4.59
C TYR A 137 -2.27 5.38 -3.44
N ILE A 138 -1.24 4.54 -3.50
CA ILE A 138 -0.07 4.66 -2.61
C ILE A 138 0.73 5.91 -3.01
N SER A 139 1.36 6.58 -2.05
CA SER A 139 2.27 7.70 -2.33
C SER A 139 3.43 7.26 -3.25
N GLY A 140 3.86 8.15 -4.14
CA GLY A 140 4.95 7.86 -5.06
C GLY A 140 6.35 8.15 -4.49
N ALA A 141 7.40 7.82 -5.26
CA ALA A 141 8.76 8.29 -4.98
C ALA A 141 8.80 9.83 -4.80
N LYS A 142 9.68 10.33 -3.93
CA LYS A 142 9.82 11.73 -3.46
C LYS A 142 8.84 12.22 -2.38
N SER A 143 7.84 11.41 -2.03
CA SER A 143 6.85 11.77 -0.99
C SER A 143 6.64 10.66 0.05
N SER A 144 7.55 9.68 0.08
CA SER A 144 7.36 8.39 0.74
C SER A 144 8.57 7.99 1.61
N ALA A 145 9.20 8.98 2.25
CA ALA A 145 10.33 8.75 3.15
C ALA A 145 10.02 7.72 4.24
N ARG A 146 8.74 7.54 4.59
CA ARG A 146 8.23 6.59 5.59
C ARG A 146 7.49 5.40 4.97
N GLY A 147 7.86 5.05 3.74
CA GLY A 147 7.23 4.02 2.93
C GLY A 147 6.09 4.56 2.09
N ARG A 148 5.66 3.77 1.10
CA ARG A 148 4.58 4.13 0.19
C ARG A 148 3.24 3.62 0.72
N GLY A 149 2.36 4.56 1.02
CA GLY A 149 1.02 4.29 1.52
C GLY A 149 0.20 5.57 1.56
N VAL A 150 -0.77 5.65 2.47
CA VAL A 150 -1.67 6.78 2.59
C VAL A 150 -1.37 7.57 3.85
N TYR A 151 -1.00 8.83 3.69
CA TYR A 151 -0.52 9.66 4.80
C TYR A 151 -1.65 10.45 5.48
N PHE A 152 -1.62 10.41 6.80
CA PHE A 152 -2.50 11.13 7.73
C PHE A 152 -1.68 11.71 8.88
N SER A 153 -2.34 12.49 9.74
CA SER A 153 -1.80 13.00 10.99
C SER A 153 -2.83 12.93 12.10
N GLU A 154 -2.40 12.67 13.33
CA GLU A 154 -3.27 12.87 14.51
C GLU A 154 -3.48 14.36 14.83
N LEU A 155 -2.59 15.23 14.35
CA LEU A 155 -2.68 16.67 14.55
C LEU A 155 -3.32 17.36 13.34
N LYS A 156 -4.51 17.93 13.55
CA LYS A 156 -5.20 18.75 12.55
C LYS A 156 -4.32 19.88 12.01
N LEU A 157 -3.48 20.50 12.85
CA LEU A 157 -2.56 21.56 12.43
C LEU A 157 -1.57 21.07 11.37
N GLN A 158 -1.00 19.87 11.53
CA GLN A 158 -0.06 19.32 10.55
C GLN A 158 -0.78 19.03 9.22
N ALA A 159 -1.99 18.45 9.26
CA ALA A 159 -2.81 18.26 8.07
C ALA A 159 -3.11 19.60 7.36
N ARG A 160 -3.40 20.67 8.11
CA ARG A 160 -3.58 22.02 7.54
C ARG A 160 -2.33 22.53 6.84
N MET A 161 -1.15 22.35 7.45
CA MET A 161 0.11 22.77 6.82
C MET A 161 0.34 22.06 5.48
N TYR A 162 -0.04 20.79 5.36
CA TYR A 162 0.01 20.08 4.07
C TYR A 162 -1.02 20.60 3.07
N ALA A 163 -2.27 20.83 3.49
CA ALA A 163 -3.32 21.36 2.60
C ALA A 163 -2.95 22.73 2.01
N ARG A 164 -2.19 23.56 2.75
CA ARG A 164 -1.72 24.89 2.31
C ARG A 164 -0.58 24.88 1.30
N LYS A 165 -0.02 23.71 0.96
CA LYS A 165 1.09 23.62 -0.01
C LYS A 165 0.64 23.77 -1.46
N GLY A 166 -0.66 23.72 -1.73
CA GLY A 166 -1.22 23.88 -3.06
C GLY A 166 -2.58 24.57 -3.00
N GLU A 167 -3.16 24.78 -4.18
CA GLU A 167 -4.44 25.48 -4.33
C GLU A 167 -5.62 24.62 -3.85
N ASN A 168 -6.70 25.29 -3.44
CA ASN A 168 -7.97 24.69 -3.05
C ASN A 168 -7.85 23.60 -1.97
N GLY A 169 -6.91 23.82 -1.04
CA GLY A 169 -6.57 22.89 0.05
C GLY A 169 -7.72 22.65 1.03
N LYS A 170 -7.93 21.39 1.41
CA LYS A 170 -8.92 20.96 2.41
C LYS A 170 -8.32 20.00 3.42
N VAL A 171 -8.87 20.01 4.63
CA VAL A 171 -8.55 19.00 5.65
C VAL A 171 -9.78 18.12 5.88
N PHE A 172 -9.58 16.83 5.68
CA PHE A 172 -10.58 15.80 5.91
C PHE A 172 -10.29 15.06 7.22
N GLU A 173 -11.36 14.67 7.91
CA GLU A 173 -11.31 13.90 9.16
C GLU A 173 -11.70 12.45 8.92
N TYR A 174 -10.96 11.53 9.53
CA TYR A 174 -11.18 10.09 9.51
C TYR A 174 -10.92 9.50 10.90
N GLY A 175 -11.21 8.22 11.04
CA GLY A 175 -10.79 7.40 12.18
C GLY A 175 -9.90 6.26 11.72
N LEU A 176 -9.21 5.67 12.68
CA LEU A 176 -8.60 4.35 12.54
C LEU A 176 -9.40 3.36 13.39
N SER A 177 -9.57 2.15 12.87
CA SER A 177 -10.12 1.04 13.63
C SER A 177 -9.24 0.75 14.85
N SER A 178 -9.86 0.44 16.00
CA SER A 178 -9.16 0.01 17.22
C SER A 178 -8.34 -1.26 17.03
N ASP A 179 -8.69 -2.08 16.05
CA ASP A 179 -8.01 -3.36 15.78
C ASP A 179 -6.75 -3.19 14.93
N ALA A 180 -6.50 -1.99 14.38
CA ALA A 180 -5.41 -1.71 13.46
C ALA A 180 -4.04 -2.02 14.09
N LYS A 181 -3.24 -2.85 13.40
CA LYS A 181 -1.90 -3.24 13.84
C LYS A 181 -0.90 -2.18 13.40
N THR A 182 -0.25 -1.55 14.37
CA THR A 182 0.69 -0.44 14.14
C THR A 182 2.11 -0.87 14.48
N ILE A 183 3.07 -0.48 13.64
CA ILE A 183 4.50 -0.52 13.92
C ILE A 183 5.07 0.89 13.89
N THR A 184 6.07 1.21 14.71
CA THR A 184 6.80 2.47 14.56
C THR A 184 7.76 2.42 13.38
N PHE A 185 8.07 3.57 12.78
CA PHE A 185 9.06 3.65 11.71
C PHE A 185 10.44 3.14 12.17
N GLU A 186 10.81 3.40 13.42
CA GLU A 186 12.06 2.96 14.03
C GLU A 186 12.14 1.44 14.10
N GLU A 187 11.06 0.78 14.55
CA GLU A 187 10.97 -0.68 14.60
C GLU A 187 10.98 -1.30 13.20
N ALA A 188 10.19 -0.75 12.27
CA ALA A 188 10.16 -1.20 10.88
C ALA A 188 11.54 -1.09 10.22
N ASN A 189 12.29 -0.02 10.50
CA ASN A 189 13.67 0.12 10.02
C ASN A 189 14.63 -0.88 10.66
N LYS A 190 14.50 -1.17 11.96
CA LYS A 190 15.30 -2.21 12.62
C LYS A 190 15.05 -3.57 11.97
N LEU A 191 13.79 -3.92 11.72
CA LEU A 191 13.42 -5.15 11.02
C LEU A 191 13.99 -5.18 9.61
N LEU A 192 13.84 -4.09 8.85
CA LEU A 192 14.38 -3.97 7.49
C LEU A 192 15.88 -4.26 7.42
N ARG A 193 16.66 -3.65 8.33
CA ARG A 193 18.11 -3.88 8.42
C ARG A 193 18.43 -5.33 8.78
N LYS A 194 17.70 -5.91 9.74
CA LYS A 194 17.90 -7.31 10.15
C LYS A 194 17.54 -8.28 9.05
N VAL A 195 16.46 -8.05 8.31
CA VAL A 195 16.04 -8.87 7.17
C VAL A 195 17.09 -8.84 6.05
N GLY A 196 17.79 -7.71 5.88
CA GLY A 196 18.85 -7.55 4.89
C GLY A 196 18.35 -6.96 3.57
N LEU A 197 17.13 -6.44 3.53
CA LEU A 197 16.60 -5.74 2.36
C LEU A 197 17.23 -4.33 2.32
N THR A 198 18.06 -4.09 1.30
CA THR A 198 18.85 -2.87 1.16
C THR A 198 17.96 -1.63 1.11
N GLN A 199 18.34 -0.59 1.87
CA GLN A 199 17.74 0.74 1.77
C GLN A 199 18.06 1.36 0.41
N LEU A 200 17.16 2.19 -0.11
CA LEU A 200 17.41 2.93 -1.34
C LEU A 200 18.52 3.96 -1.10
N LYS A 201 19.76 3.63 -1.50
CA LYS A 201 20.98 4.40 -1.23
C LYS A 201 20.95 5.85 -1.76
N LYS A 202 20.05 6.17 -2.69
CA LYS A 202 20.05 7.43 -3.45
C LYS A 202 18.95 8.44 -3.06
N ASN A 203 17.91 8.03 -2.34
CA ASN A 203 16.77 8.91 -2.03
C ASN A 203 16.42 8.84 -0.54
N THR A 204 16.61 9.93 0.20
CA THR A 204 16.08 10.09 1.57
C THR A 204 14.55 10.17 1.62
N GLU A 205 13.93 10.25 0.43
CA GLU A 205 12.51 10.50 0.24
C GLU A 205 11.70 9.25 -0.14
N ASP A 206 12.34 8.07 -0.18
CA ASP A 206 11.69 6.79 -0.45
C ASP A 206 12.42 5.64 0.26
N SER A 207 11.71 4.83 1.05
CA SER A 207 12.30 3.77 1.88
C SER A 207 11.52 2.46 1.84
N ASN A 208 12.20 1.32 2.01
CA ASN A 208 11.60 -0.02 1.88
C ASN A 208 10.90 -0.52 3.16
N VAL A 209 10.58 0.39 4.08
CA VAL A 209 9.93 0.05 5.36
C VAL A 209 8.47 -0.39 5.18
N ASP A 210 7.84 0.08 4.11
CA ASP A 210 6.51 -0.34 3.66
C ASP A 210 6.47 -1.85 3.35
N ILE A 211 7.43 -2.34 2.57
CA ILE A 211 7.54 -3.76 2.21
C ILE A 211 7.63 -4.61 3.49
N ILE A 212 8.48 -4.22 4.43
CA ILE A 212 8.66 -4.95 5.68
C ILE A 212 7.40 -4.91 6.53
N ALA A 213 6.76 -3.74 6.68
CA ALA A 213 5.53 -3.61 7.44
C ALA A 213 4.40 -4.45 6.85
N ILE A 214 4.21 -4.42 5.52
CA ILE A 214 3.19 -5.21 4.82
C ILE A 214 3.48 -6.71 4.99
N VAL A 215 4.70 -7.17 4.69
CA VAL A 215 5.08 -8.59 4.82
C VAL A 215 4.91 -9.08 6.26
N SER A 216 5.19 -8.24 7.24
CA SER A 216 5.05 -8.52 8.67
C SER A 216 3.60 -8.49 9.18
N GLY A 217 2.63 -8.08 8.35
CA GLY A 217 1.20 -8.04 8.71
C GLY A 217 0.78 -6.80 9.50
N PHE A 218 1.55 -5.70 9.46
CA PHE A 218 1.13 -4.43 10.04
C PHE A 218 0.27 -3.64 9.05
N ASP A 219 -0.71 -2.92 9.58
CA ASP A 219 -1.62 -2.07 8.81
C ASP A 219 -1.07 -0.64 8.65
N ILE A 220 -0.26 -0.19 9.62
CA ILE A 220 0.13 1.20 9.79
C ILE A 220 1.60 1.31 10.20
N ILE A 221 2.32 2.25 9.59
CA ILE A 221 3.61 2.75 10.06
C ILE A 221 3.41 4.11 10.72
N ARG A 222 3.77 4.24 12.00
CA ARG A 222 3.68 5.50 12.75
C ARG A 222 5.04 6.17 12.89
N PHE A 223 5.08 7.49 12.76
CA PHE A 223 6.27 8.31 13.06
C PHE A 223 5.85 9.63 13.71
N GLY A 224 6.00 9.70 15.04
CA GLY A 224 5.42 10.79 15.83
C GLY A 224 3.92 10.91 15.56
N VAL A 225 3.49 12.08 15.12
CA VAL A 225 2.09 12.38 14.78
C VAL A 225 1.72 12.02 13.34
N THR A 226 2.70 11.69 12.49
CA THR A 226 2.47 11.27 11.10
C THR A 226 2.14 9.78 11.07
N ILE A 227 1.12 9.43 10.29
CA ILE A 227 0.61 8.07 10.15
C ILE A 227 0.64 7.71 8.66
N ASN A 228 1.36 6.65 8.32
CA ASN A 228 1.31 6.06 6.99
C ASN A 228 0.48 4.77 7.05
N VAL A 229 -0.73 4.81 6.47
CA VAL A 229 -1.65 3.67 6.43
C VAL A 229 -1.37 2.84 5.17
N LEU A 230 -1.08 1.56 5.37
CA LEU A 230 -0.81 0.57 4.32
C LEU A 230 -2.08 -0.24 4.01
N ASN A 231 -2.81 -0.65 5.05
CA ASN A 231 -4.10 -1.32 4.91
C ASN A 231 -5.24 -0.30 4.93
N ARG A 232 -5.84 -0.02 3.77
CA ARG A 232 -6.94 0.94 3.69
C ARG A 232 -8.21 0.47 4.44
N GLY A 233 -8.38 -0.83 4.65
CA GLY A 233 -9.54 -1.40 5.35
C GLY A 233 -9.66 -1.02 6.83
N VAL A 234 -8.59 -0.50 7.44
CA VAL A 234 -8.61 -0.01 8.84
C VAL A 234 -9.00 1.46 8.96
N ILE A 235 -9.19 2.16 7.83
CA ILE A 235 -9.64 3.55 7.82
C ILE A 235 -11.15 3.59 8.01
N GLU A 236 -11.61 4.53 8.83
CA GLU A 236 -13.02 4.75 9.12
C GLU A 236 -13.45 6.16 8.73
N TRP A 237 -14.68 6.34 8.25
CA TRP A 237 -15.22 7.66 7.91
C TRP A 237 -16.69 7.79 8.32
N LYS A 238 -17.13 9.00 8.67
CA LYS A 238 -18.52 9.28 9.03
C LYS A 238 -19.27 9.88 7.84
N LYS A 239 -20.58 9.61 7.73
CA LYS A 239 -21.42 10.15 6.64
C LYS A 239 -21.53 11.68 6.66
N GLY A 240 -21.32 12.31 7.81
CA GLY A 240 -21.51 13.75 8.03
C GLY A 240 -20.30 14.48 8.61
N THR A 241 -19.08 13.97 8.44
CA THR A 241 -17.87 14.68 8.88
C THR A 241 -17.77 16.04 8.21
N GLU A 242 -17.71 17.12 9.00
CA GLU A 242 -17.52 18.50 8.54
C GLU A 242 -16.27 18.60 7.66
N THR A 243 -16.45 18.77 6.35
CA THR A 243 -15.41 19.31 5.48
C THR A 243 -15.40 20.81 5.67
N ARG A 244 -14.37 21.35 6.30
CA ARG A 244 -14.17 22.80 6.32
C ARG A 244 -13.26 23.17 5.16
N ASP A 245 -13.80 23.95 4.24
CA ASP A 245 -13.00 24.64 3.24
C ASP A 245 -12.02 25.56 3.96
N PHE A 246 -10.77 25.56 3.53
CA PHE A 246 -9.85 26.62 3.89
C PHE A 246 -9.89 27.64 2.76
N VAL A 247 -10.26 28.87 3.12
CA VAL A 247 -9.99 30.06 2.31
C VAL A 247 -8.47 30.26 2.27
#